data_AF-A0A4V0HWQ3-F1
#
_entry.id   AF-A0A4V0HWQ3-F1
#
_cell.length_a   1.000
_cell.length_b   1.000
_cell.length_c   1.000
_cell.angle_alpha   90.00
_cell.angle_beta   90.00
_cell.angle_gamma   90.00
#
_symmetry.space_group_name_H-M   'P 1'
#
loop_
_entity.id
_entity.type
_entity.pdbx_description
1 polymer ?
#
loop_
_entity_poly.entity_id
_entity_poly.type
_entity_poly.pdbx_seq_one_letter_code
_entity_poly.pdbx_strand_id
1 'polypeptide(L)'
;MTSGLDSLEVVPFASKRVPNEHPGGDLPWQVYHTVRNAIVATCRRYGPTGPMGAVKIVADAEDPYQMLARDRDFWERGDQDPAYFILDDQLNNERYCYAELLGDDSFHAGWLLAITATLREFDGWGLGVSNIPDSYVLIFGNRLMVSGRLARCRTATEVVETAQRLIRRGRKRWWQF
;
A
#
# COMPACT_ATOMS: atom_id res chain seq x y z
N MET A 1 21.65 -4.98 -7.05
CA MET A 1 20.74 -3.90 -7.49
C MET A 1 20.08 -3.25 -6.27
N THR A 2 20.84 -2.53 -5.45
CA THR A 2 20.37 -1.86 -4.22
C THR A 2 20.42 -0.33 -4.31
N SER A 3 20.97 0.22 -5.39
CA SER A 3 21.34 1.66 -5.51
C SER A 3 20.17 2.64 -5.38
N GLY A 4 18.92 2.20 -5.48
CA GLY A 4 17.75 3.07 -5.27
C GLY A 4 17.28 3.13 -3.81
N LEU A 5 17.57 2.12 -2.98
CA LEU A 5 17.08 2.05 -1.60
C LEU A 5 17.81 3.05 -0.70
N ASP A 6 19.07 3.33 -0.99
CA ASP A 6 19.89 4.27 -0.22
C ASP A 6 19.39 5.72 -0.32
N SER A 7 18.54 6.03 -1.31
CA SER A 7 17.88 7.34 -1.44
C SER A 7 16.66 7.53 -0.53
N LEU A 8 16.18 6.47 0.11
CA LEU A 8 14.98 6.53 0.94
C LEU A 8 15.36 6.85 2.39
N GLU A 9 14.82 7.95 2.90
CA GLU A 9 14.94 8.29 4.32
C GLU A 9 14.13 7.28 5.16
N VAL A 10 14.69 6.76 6.25
CA VAL A 10 13.95 5.91 7.20
C VAL A 10 13.70 6.65 8.50
N VAL A 11 12.42 6.91 8.78
CA VAL A 11 11.98 7.72 9.91
C VAL A 11 11.18 6.85 10.87
N PRO A 12 11.60 6.69 12.13
CA PRO A 12 10.75 6.10 13.15
C PRO A 12 9.50 6.98 13.38
N PHE A 13 8.30 6.40 13.34
CA PHE A 13 7.07 7.14 13.64
C PHE A 13 6.29 6.47 14.78
N ALA A 14 5.79 7.29 15.71
CA ALA A 14 5.05 6.84 16.89
C ALA A 14 3.54 7.11 16.80
N SER A 15 3.10 7.93 15.85
CA SER A 15 1.69 8.23 15.64
C SER A 15 0.97 7.01 15.05
N LYS A 16 -0.32 6.84 15.35
CA LYS A 16 -1.14 5.79 14.71
C LYS A 16 -1.51 6.12 13.27
N ARG A 17 -1.45 7.40 12.89
CA ARG A 17 -1.85 7.95 11.59
C ARG A 17 -0.97 9.13 11.23
N VAL A 18 -0.77 9.36 9.93
CA VAL A 18 -0.18 10.61 9.44
C VAL A 18 -1.32 11.61 9.23
N PRO A 19 -1.28 12.80 9.85
CA PRO A 19 -2.31 13.82 9.65
C PRO A 19 -2.46 14.16 8.16
N ASN A 20 -3.68 14.15 7.66
CA ASN A 20 -3.99 14.67 6.33
C ASN A 20 -4.08 16.20 6.42
N GLU A 21 -3.34 16.92 5.56
CA GLU A 21 -3.43 18.39 5.44
C GLU A 21 -4.80 18.87 4.92
N HIS A 22 -5.64 17.93 4.47
CA HIS A 22 -7.03 18.14 4.09
C HIS A 22 -7.98 17.41 5.05
N PRO A 23 -8.06 17.82 6.33
CA PRO A 23 -8.87 17.15 7.36
C PRO A 23 -10.38 17.23 7.09
N GLY A 24 -10.82 18.03 6.10
CA GLY A 24 -12.22 18.20 5.70
C GLY A 24 -12.81 17.05 4.88
N GLY A 25 -12.00 16.10 4.40
CA GLY A 25 -12.51 14.85 3.83
C GLY A 25 -13.09 14.90 2.41
N ASP A 26 -12.99 16.03 1.70
CA ASP A 26 -13.47 16.15 0.31
C ASP A 26 -12.46 15.62 -0.72
N LEU A 27 -11.89 14.43 -0.47
CA LEU A 27 -11.01 13.78 -1.45
C LEU A 27 -11.88 13.11 -2.53
N PRO A 28 -11.86 13.57 -3.79
CA PRO A 28 -12.67 12.93 -4.83
C PRO A 28 -12.25 11.47 -4.99
N TRP A 29 -13.24 10.57 -5.06
CA TRP A 29 -12.98 9.14 -5.19
C TRP A 29 -12.08 8.85 -6.41
N GLN A 30 -12.21 9.62 -7.49
CA GLN A 30 -11.38 9.51 -8.69
C GLN A 30 -9.89 9.67 -8.36
N VAL A 31 -9.54 10.61 -7.49
CA VAL A 31 -8.13 10.85 -7.10
C VAL A 31 -7.62 9.66 -6.31
N TYR A 32 -8.37 9.24 -5.27
CA TYR A 32 -8.01 8.07 -4.47
C TYR A 32 -7.81 6.82 -5.33
N HIS A 33 -8.78 6.53 -6.19
CA HIS A 33 -8.76 5.34 -7.01
C HIS A 33 -7.74 5.42 -8.16
N THR A 34 -7.36 6.61 -8.62
CA THR A 34 -6.24 6.78 -9.55
C THR A 34 -4.94 6.31 -8.90
N VAL A 35 -4.66 6.74 -7.66
CA VAL A 35 -3.46 6.30 -6.92
C VAL A 35 -3.53 4.81 -6.59
N ARG A 36 -4.68 4.34 -6.11
CA ARG A 36 -4.92 2.91 -5.82
C ARG A 36 -4.68 2.05 -7.07
N ASN A 37 -5.18 2.45 -8.24
CA ASN A 37 -4.99 1.71 -9.48
C ASN A 37 -3.51 1.62 -9.87
N ALA A 38 -2.74 2.70 -9.71
CA ALA A 38 -1.31 2.70 -9.96
C ALA A 38 -0.56 1.75 -9.00
N ILE A 39 -0.96 1.71 -7.73
CA ILE A 39 -0.43 0.77 -6.73
C ILE A 39 -0.78 -0.68 -7.11
N VAL A 40 -2.04 -0.95 -7.47
CA VAL A 40 -2.50 -2.28 -7.92
C VAL A 40 -1.70 -2.74 -9.14
N ALA A 41 -1.57 -1.90 -10.16
CA ALA A 41 -0.79 -2.20 -11.35
C ALA A 41 0.68 -2.48 -11.01
N THR A 42 1.25 -1.75 -10.04
CA THR A 42 2.61 -1.97 -9.57
C THR A 42 2.77 -3.31 -8.86
N CYS A 43 1.89 -3.63 -7.91
CA CYS A 43 1.89 -4.89 -7.17
C CYS A 43 1.72 -6.11 -8.09
N ARG A 44 0.84 -6.02 -9.10
CA ARG A 44 0.62 -7.09 -10.09
C ARG A 44 1.88 -7.51 -10.86
N ARG A 45 2.88 -6.62 -11.01
CA ARG A 45 4.17 -6.97 -11.62
C ARG A 45 5.01 -7.93 -10.76
N TYR A 46 4.72 -8.00 -9.47
CA TYR A 46 5.49 -8.79 -8.49
C TYR A 46 4.71 -9.99 -7.94
N GLY A 47 3.39 -10.06 -8.15
CA GLY A 47 2.60 -11.21 -7.77
C GLY A 47 1.08 -10.97 -7.82
N PRO A 48 0.28 -12.02 -7.53
CA PRO A 48 -1.19 -11.92 -7.50
C PRO A 48 -1.66 -10.80 -6.57
N THR A 49 -2.59 -9.97 -7.03
CA THR A 49 -3.08 -8.81 -6.29
C THR A 49 -4.60 -8.87 -6.16
N GLY A 50 -5.10 -8.69 -4.94
CA GLY A 50 -6.52 -8.77 -4.62
C GLY A 50 -6.89 -7.82 -3.48
N PRO A 51 -8.12 -7.92 -2.95
CA PRO A 51 -9.25 -8.71 -3.44
C PRO A 51 -9.89 -8.07 -4.68
N MET A 52 -9.60 -6.78 -4.92
CA MET A 52 -10.16 -5.99 -6.02
C MET A 52 -9.04 -5.46 -6.90
N GLY A 53 -9.23 -5.59 -8.22
CA GLY A 53 -8.34 -5.05 -9.24
C GLY A 53 -8.49 -3.55 -9.42
N ALA A 54 -8.23 -3.08 -10.65
CA ALA A 54 -8.41 -1.68 -11.00
C ALA A 54 -9.90 -1.31 -11.11
N VAL A 55 -10.23 -0.05 -10.83
CA VAL A 55 -11.56 0.52 -11.08
C VAL A 55 -11.50 1.51 -12.23
N LYS A 56 -12.54 1.58 -13.06
CA LYS A 56 -12.61 2.58 -14.14
C LYS A 56 -12.76 3.99 -13.53
N ILE A 57 -11.94 4.93 -13.98
CA ILE A 57 -12.05 6.33 -13.56
C ILE A 57 -12.94 7.07 -14.57
N VAL A 58 -14.12 7.51 -14.13
CA VAL A 58 -15.09 8.26 -14.95
C VAL A 58 -15.23 9.65 -14.35
N ALA A 59 -14.86 10.67 -15.12
CA ALA A 59 -14.75 12.05 -14.64
C ALA A 59 -16.08 12.58 -14.07
N ASP A 60 -17.19 12.30 -14.75
CA ASP A 60 -18.50 12.87 -14.43
C ASP A 60 -19.34 11.98 -13.49
N ALA A 61 -18.76 10.90 -12.95
CA ALA A 61 -19.46 10.03 -12.02
C ALA A 61 -19.33 10.53 -10.58
N GLU A 62 -20.46 10.77 -9.93
CA GLU A 62 -20.51 11.27 -8.55
C GLU A 62 -19.99 10.25 -7.53
N ASP A 63 -20.23 8.96 -7.78
CA ASP A 63 -19.94 7.88 -6.83
C ASP A 63 -19.58 6.55 -7.55
N PRO A 64 -18.54 5.82 -7.09
CA PRO A 64 -18.11 4.58 -7.71
C PRO A 64 -19.12 3.43 -7.52
N TYR A 65 -19.93 3.42 -6.46
CA TYR A 65 -20.92 2.37 -6.23
C TYR A 65 -22.13 2.49 -7.14
N GLN A 66 -22.57 3.72 -7.43
CA GLN A 66 -23.59 3.95 -8.46
C GLN A 66 -23.12 3.46 -9.83
N MET A 67 -21.84 3.65 -10.15
CA MET A 67 -21.27 3.15 -11.40
C MET A 67 -21.23 1.61 -11.43
N LEU A 68 -20.83 0.97 -10.32
CA LEU A 68 -20.83 -0.48 -10.22
C LEU A 68 -22.24 -1.10 -10.37
N ALA A 69 -23.28 -0.40 -9.92
CA ALA A 69 -24.66 -0.84 -10.11
C ALA A 69 -25.11 -0.82 -11.59
N ARG A 70 -24.52 0.06 -12.40
CA ARG A 70 -24.84 0.24 -13.83
C ARG A 70 -23.94 -0.58 -14.75
N ASP A 71 -22.67 -0.70 -14.40
CA ASP A 71 -21.65 -1.43 -15.13
C ASP A 71 -20.98 -2.43 -14.18
N ARG A 72 -21.33 -3.71 -14.33
CA ARG A 72 -20.76 -4.79 -13.49
C ARG A 72 -19.26 -4.98 -13.72
N ASP A 73 -18.74 -4.50 -14.85
CA ASP A 73 -17.31 -4.55 -15.19
C ASP A 73 -16.62 -3.23 -14.83
N PHE A 74 -17.28 -2.32 -14.12
CA PHE A 74 -16.70 -1.07 -13.64
C PHE A 74 -15.50 -1.32 -12.71
N TRP A 75 -15.53 -2.44 -11.99
CA TRP A 75 -14.46 -2.87 -11.11
C TRP A 75 -13.93 -4.25 -11.50
N GLU A 76 -12.65 -4.32 -11.81
CA GLU A 76 -11.98 -5.59 -12.05
C GLU A 76 -11.95 -6.45 -10.78
N ARG A 77 -12.18 -7.76 -10.96
CA ARG A 77 -11.91 -8.73 -9.89
C ARG A 77 -10.41 -8.81 -9.62
N GLY A 78 -10.06 -9.00 -8.35
CA GLY A 78 -8.69 -9.34 -7.96
C GLY A 78 -8.32 -10.77 -8.34
N ASP A 79 -7.03 -11.06 -8.25
CA ASP A 79 -6.47 -12.38 -8.49
C ASP A 79 -6.80 -13.35 -7.33
N GLN A 80 -6.84 -14.65 -7.63
CA GLN A 80 -6.92 -15.68 -6.61
C GLN A 80 -5.59 -15.77 -5.83
N ASP A 81 -5.67 -16.11 -4.54
CA ASP A 81 -4.53 -16.25 -3.62
C ASP A 81 -3.56 -15.04 -3.65
N PRO A 82 -4.05 -13.82 -3.34
CA PRO A 82 -3.25 -12.61 -3.46
C PRO A 82 -2.01 -12.66 -2.57
N ALA A 83 -0.87 -12.23 -3.11
CA ALA A 83 0.33 -11.89 -2.35
C ALA A 83 0.26 -10.44 -1.81
N TYR A 84 -0.48 -9.58 -2.53
CA TYR A 84 -0.71 -8.19 -2.17
C TYR A 84 -2.22 -7.95 -2.07
N PHE A 85 -2.71 -7.74 -0.86
CA PHE A 85 -4.11 -7.47 -0.61
C PHE A 85 -4.30 -5.95 -0.42
N ILE A 86 -4.69 -5.26 -1.49
CA ILE A 86 -4.84 -3.79 -1.51
C ILE A 86 -6.27 -3.42 -1.16
N LEU A 87 -6.44 -2.81 0.01
CA LEU A 87 -7.74 -2.42 0.53
C LEU A 87 -8.33 -1.29 -0.32
N ASP A 88 -9.66 -1.21 -0.30
CA ASP A 88 -10.36 0.02 -0.65
C ASP A 88 -10.87 0.64 0.64
N ASP A 89 -10.21 1.70 1.08
CA ASP A 89 -10.55 2.41 2.29
C ASP A 89 -10.73 3.90 2.03
N GLN A 90 -11.21 4.25 0.84
CA GLN A 90 -11.47 5.62 0.38
C GLN A 90 -12.19 6.48 1.44
N LEU A 91 -13.09 5.90 2.22
CA LEU A 91 -13.87 6.57 3.26
C LEU A 91 -13.06 7.00 4.49
N ASN A 92 -11.81 6.56 4.63
CA ASN A 92 -10.93 6.99 5.73
C ASN A 92 -10.41 8.43 5.55
N ASN A 93 -10.59 9.03 4.37
CA ASN A 93 -10.13 10.39 4.06
C ASN A 93 -8.63 10.59 4.32
N GLU A 94 -7.83 9.55 4.08
CA GLU A 94 -6.38 9.56 4.24
C GLU A 94 -5.70 9.64 2.87
N ARG A 95 -4.52 10.27 2.81
CA ARG A 95 -3.68 10.31 1.60
C ARG A 95 -2.77 9.11 1.48
N TYR A 96 -3.19 7.96 1.98
CA TYR A 96 -2.46 6.72 1.75
C TYR A 96 -3.43 5.56 1.65
N CYS A 97 -3.16 4.68 0.69
CA CYS A 97 -3.87 3.42 0.56
C CYS A 97 -3.28 2.41 1.56
N TYR A 98 -3.97 1.29 1.76
CA TYR A 98 -3.47 0.20 2.61
C TYR A 98 -3.27 -1.09 1.82
N ALA A 99 -2.20 -1.81 2.18
CA ALA A 99 -1.87 -3.13 1.70
C ALA A 99 -1.58 -4.07 2.86
N GLU A 100 -2.19 -5.26 2.84
CA GLU A 100 -1.72 -6.40 3.60
C GLU A 100 -0.82 -7.26 2.71
N LEU A 101 0.32 -7.67 3.26
CA LEU A 101 1.25 -8.56 2.58
C LEU A 101 0.98 -10.00 2.96
N LEU A 102 0.79 -10.83 1.95
CA LEU A 102 0.49 -12.25 2.08
C LEU A 102 1.63 -13.05 1.44
N GLY A 103 2.02 -14.16 2.07
CA GLY A 103 3.14 -14.99 1.63
C GLY A 103 4.51 -14.58 2.20
N ASP A 104 5.50 -15.45 2.00
CA ASP A 104 6.80 -15.41 2.70
C ASP A 104 7.83 -14.45 2.06
N ASP A 105 7.54 -13.88 0.88
CA ASP A 105 8.46 -13.05 0.09
C ASP A 105 7.85 -11.77 -0.51
N SER A 106 6.70 -11.33 0.00
CA SER A 106 5.95 -10.17 -0.52
C SER A 106 6.56 -8.81 -0.17
N PHE A 107 7.41 -8.69 0.85
CA PHE A 107 8.14 -7.45 1.16
C PHE A 107 9.59 -7.57 0.69
N HIS A 108 9.92 -7.24 -0.56
CA HIS A 108 11.30 -7.34 -1.06
C HIS A 108 11.78 -6.05 -1.74
N ALA A 109 13.09 -5.91 -1.91
CA ALA A 109 13.73 -4.69 -2.41
C ALA A 109 13.18 -4.22 -3.76
N GLY A 110 12.97 -5.16 -4.71
CA GLY A 110 12.42 -4.85 -6.03
C GLY A 110 11.01 -4.25 -5.95
N TRP A 111 10.12 -4.86 -5.17
CA TRP A 111 8.77 -4.35 -4.95
C TRP A 111 8.78 -2.97 -4.27
N LEU A 112 9.59 -2.79 -3.22
CA LEU A 112 9.69 -1.51 -2.52
C LEU A 112 10.18 -0.38 -3.43
N LEU A 113 11.17 -0.65 -4.28
CA LEU A 113 11.66 0.31 -5.28
C LEU A 113 10.57 0.67 -6.30
N ALA A 114 9.79 -0.30 -6.75
CA ALA A 114 8.72 -0.03 -7.70
C ALA A 114 7.58 0.79 -7.08
N ILE A 115 7.18 0.46 -5.85
CA ILE A 115 6.14 1.21 -5.11
C ILE A 115 6.59 2.65 -4.85
N THR A 116 7.83 2.85 -4.38
CA THR A 116 8.35 4.21 -4.14
C THR A 116 8.47 5.00 -5.44
N ALA A 117 8.87 4.37 -6.56
CA ALA A 117 8.86 5.03 -7.87
C ALA A 117 7.44 5.47 -8.27
N THR A 118 6.45 4.58 -8.15
CA THR A 118 5.04 4.91 -8.43
C THR A 118 4.54 6.06 -7.54
N LEU A 119 4.83 6.02 -6.24
CA LEU A 119 4.38 7.06 -5.30
C LEU A 119 5.06 8.42 -5.51
N ARG A 120 6.21 8.50 -6.20
CA ARG A 120 6.82 9.79 -6.59
C ARG A 120 5.97 10.54 -7.62
N GLU A 121 5.12 9.85 -8.38
CA GLU A 121 4.20 10.45 -9.33
C GLU A 121 2.98 11.08 -8.64
N PHE A 122 2.76 10.75 -7.36
CA PHE A 122 1.61 11.18 -6.57
C PHE A 122 2.08 11.87 -5.28
N ASP A 123 2.45 13.14 -5.39
CA ASP A 123 3.02 13.88 -4.26
C ASP A 123 2.08 13.87 -3.02
N GLY A 124 2.68 13.68 -1.85
CA GLY A 124 1.97 13.54 -0.59
C GLY A 124 1.20 12.21 -0.39
N TRP A 125 1.18 11.30 -1.38
CA TRP A 125 0.54 10.00 -1.24
C TRP A 125 1.47 8.94 -0.65
N GLY A 126 0.88 8.00 0.09
CA GLY A 126 1.59 6.86 0.65
C GLY A 126 0.90 5.52 0.48
N LEU A 127 1.60 4.46 0.89
CA LEU A 127 1.08 3.11 1.04
C LEU A 127 1.38 2.60 2.45
N GLY A 128 0.33 2.42 3.24
CA GLY A 128 0.38 1.75 4.53
C GLY A 128 0.49 0.25 4.35
N VAL A 129 1.47 -0.38 4.99
CA VAL A 129 1.74 -1.81 4.90
C VAL A 129 1.54 -2.46 6.26
N SER A 130 0.55 -3.33 6.33
CA SER A 130 0.20 -4.11 7.50
C SER A 130 0.59 -5.58 7.32
N ASN A 131 0.21 -6.42 8.30
CA ASN A 131 0.58 -7.84 8.38
C ASN A 131 2.09 -8.11 8.53
N ILE A 132 2.85 -7.12 9.02
CA ILE A 132 4.23 -7.30 9.49
C ILE A 132 4.17 -7.45 11.02
N PRO A 133 4.55 -8.61 11.61
CA PRO A 133 4.41 -8.83 13.04
C PRO A 133 5.03 -7.74 13.92
N ASP A 134 4.24 -7.22 14.86
CA ASP A 134 4.59 -6.14 15.79
C ASP A 134 5.21 -4.90 15.11
N SER A 135 4.85 -4.62 13.85
CA SER A 135 5.46 -3.57 13.05
C SER A 135 4.48 -2.99 12.03
N TYR A 136 4.81 -1.82 11.51
CA TYR A 136 4.09 -1.18 10.43
C TYR A 136 5.05 -0.34 9.59
N VAL A 137 4.79 -0.22 8.29
CA VAL A 137 5.54 0.65 7.39
C VAL A 137 4.55 1.52 6.63
N LEU A 138 4.80 2.82 6.58
CA LEU A 138 4.16 3.72 5.64
C LEU A 138 5.19 4.17 4.62
N ILE A 139 4.94 3.81 3.37
CA ILE A 139 5.85 4.04 2.24
C ILE A 139 5.41 5.33 1.54
N PHE A 140 6.34 6.25 1.31
CA PHE A 140 6.18 7.42 0.44
C PHE A 140 7.20 7.36 -0.69
N GLY A 141 7.07 8.24 -1.69
CA GLY A 141 8.02 8.28 -2.82
C GLY A 141 9.49 8.50 -2.42
N ASN A 142 9.75 9.17 -1.29
CA ASN A 142 11.11 9.54 -0.86
C ASN A 142 11.50 9.03 0.54
N ARG A 143 10.58 8.41 1.29
CA ARG A 143 10.85 7.98 2.67
C ARG A 143 10.00 6.80 3.10
N LEU A 144 10.46 6.12 4.14
CA LEU A 144 9.76 5.07 4.86
C LEU A 144 9.54 5.55 6.29
N MET A 145 8.29 5.58 6.72
CA MET A 145 7.96 5.77 8.12
C MET A 145 7.72 4.41 8.75
N VAL A 146 8.50 4.05 9.76
CA VAL A 146 8.50 2.70 10.37
C VAL A 146 8.14 2.73 11.86
N SER A 147 7.41 1.73 12.33
CA SER A 147 7.07 1.59 13.76
C SER A 147 7.30 0.16 14.27
N GLY A 148 7.19 -0.01 15.60
CA GLY A 148 7.33 -1.31 16.24
C GLY A 148 8.75 -1.86 16.13
N ARG A 149 8.90 -3.13 15.73
CA ARG A 149 10.24 -3.74 15.60
C ARG A 149 11.09 -3.12 14.50
N LEU A 150 10.46 -2.52 13.49
CA LEU A 150 11.14 -1.82 12.39
C LEU A 150 11.65 -0.42 12.80
N ALA A 151 11.20 0.14 13.93
CA ALA A 151 11.63 1.48 14.38
C ALA A 151 13.13 1.59 14.69
N ARG A 152 13.84 0.45 14.78
CA ARG A 152 15.30 0.40 14.98
C ARG A 152 16.09 0.43 13.67
N CYS A 153 15.44 0.19 12.54
CA CYS A 153 16.07 0.24 11.22
C CYS A 153 16.46 1.68 10.89
N ARG A 154 17.62 1.83 10.26
CA ARG A 154 18.20 3.11 9.82
C ARG A 154 18.28 3.24 8.30
N THR A 155 18.16 2.13 7.59
CA THR A 155 18.23 2.08 6.12
C THR A 155 17.06 1.29 5.56
N ALA A 156 16.67 1.58 4.32
CA ALA A 156 15.59 0.83 3.66
C ALA A 156 15.96 -0.64 3.45
N THR A 157 17.24 -0.95 3.26
CA THR A 157 17.74 -2.34 3.21
C THR A 157 17.47 -3.08 4.52
N GLU A 158 17.80 -2.46 5.68
CA GLU A 158 17.49 -3.05 6.99
C GLU A 158 15.98 -3.25 7.18
N VAL A 159 15.15 -2.32 6.70
CA VAL A 159 13.68 -2.45 6.74
C VAL A 159 13.24 -3.68 5.95
N VAL A 160 13.72 -3.86 4.71
CA VAL A 160 13.40 -5.02 3.88
C VAL A 160 13.80 -6.32 4.58
N GLU A 161 15.05 -6.45 5.00
CA GLU A 161 15.57 -7.67 5.63
C GLU A 161 14.83 -8.02 6.93
N THR A 162 14.51 -7.00 7.74
CA THR A 162 13.81 -7.18 9.01
C THR A 162 12.34 -7.53 8.77
N ALA A 163 11.66 -6.84 7.85
CA ALA A 163 10.26 -7.12 7.51
C ALA A 163 10.11 -8.55 6.97
N GLN A 164 10.95 -8.98 6.02
CA GLN A 164 10.94 -10.36 5.51
C GLN A 164 11.12 -11.39 6.62
N ARG A 165 12.08 -11.15 7.52
CA ARG A 165 12.33 -12.05 8.65
C ARG A 165 11.13 -12.13 9.59
N LEU A 166 10.46 -11.00 9.84
CA LEU A 166 9.26 -10.95 10.68
C LEU A 166 8.10 -11.68 10.02
N ILE A 167 7.80 -11.40 8.75
CA ILE A 167 6.73 -12.05 7.98
C ILE A 167 6.91 -13.58 7.99
N ARG A 168 8.11 -14.07 7.68
CA ARG A 168 8.43 -15.52 7.69
C ARG A 168 8.25 -16.17 9.06
N ARG A 169 8.47 -15.44 10.15
CA ARG A 169 8.31 -15.93 11.54
C ARG A 169 6.86 -15.85 12.02
N GLY A 170 6.10 -14.87 11.55
CA GLY A 170 4.77 -14.54 12.03
C GLY A 170 3.63 -15.35 11.44
N ARG A 171 3.85 -16.64 11.09
CA ARG A 171 2.88 -17.56 10.44
C ARG A 171 1.59 -17.82 11.23
N LYS A 172 0.85 -16.80 11.62
CA LYS A 172 -0.57 -16.87 11.97
C LYS A 172 -1.34 -16.28 10.81
N ARG A 173 -1.93 -17.15 9.99
CA ARG A 173 -2.91 -16.76 8.97
C ARG A 173 -4.05 -16.03 9.69
N TRP A 174 -4.39 -14.81 9.27
CA TRP A 174 -5.42 -14.00 9.91
C TRP A 174 -6.83 -14.60 9.81
N TRP A 175 -7.02 -15.63 8.98
CA TRP A 175 -8.23 -16.45 8.88
C TRP A 175 -8.20 -17.73 9.76
N GLN A 176 -7.36 -17.80 10.80
CA GLN A 176 -7.36 -18.89 11.81
C GLN A 176 -8.00 -18.48 13.15
N PHE A 177 -8.90 -17.48 13.15
CA PHE A 177 -9.77 -17.14 14.29
C PHE A 177 -11.24 -17.20 13.87
#